data_AF-A0A2R7P9G1-F1
#
_entry.id   AF-A0A2R7P9G1-F1
#
_cell.length_a   1.000
_cell.length_b   1.000
_cell.length_c   1.000
_cell.angle_alpha   90.00
_cell.angle_beta   90.00
_cell.angle_gamma   90.00
#
_symmetry.space_group_name_H-M   'P 1'
#
loop_
_entity.id
_entity.type
_entity.pdbx_description
1 polymer ?
#
loop_
_entity_poly.entity_id
_entity_poly.type
_entity_poly.pdbx_seq_one_letter_code
_entity_poly.pdbx_strand_id
1 'polypeptide(L)'
;MWAYNGTKPLVLQCAVRLGLAVAALPVALAVTLMLYPVWSWVERTTGIESVGHSGPASWCYLAVWVPMVTALLLPPMWRLAKSLLRKPHGHADT
;
A
#
# COMPACT_ATOMS: atom_id res chain seq x y z
N MET A 1 -35.31 10.36 -6.27
CA MET A 1 -34.51 9.14 -6.03
C MET A 1 -33.30 9.15 -6.97
N TRP A 2 -32.25 9.93 -6.66
CA TRP A 2 -31.11 10.12 -7.58
C TRP A 2 -29.81 10.39 -6.80
N ALA A 3 -29.32 9.39 -6.07
CA ALA A 3 -28.02 9.45 -5.37
C ALA A 3 -27.13 8.21 -5.62
N TYR A 4 -27.56 7.27 -6.47
CA TYR A 4 -26.94 5.93 -6.57
C TYR A 4 -25.87 5.78 -7.69
N ASN A 5 -25.60 6.83 -8.48
CA ASN A 5 -24.69 6.73 -9.63
C ASN A 5 -23.24 7.14 -9.33
N GLY A 6 -22.99 8.00 -8.34
CA GLY A 6 -21.63 8.46 -8.00
C GLY A 6 -20.83 7.51 -7.11
N THR A 7 -21.49 6.64 -6.34
CA THR A 7 -20.85 5.72 -5.38
C THR A 7 -20.25 4.48 -6.04
N LYS A 8 -20.87 3.96 -7.11
CA LYS A 8 -20.41 2.76 -7.84
C LYS A 8 -18.95 2.86 -8.32
N PRO A 9 -18.51 3.94 -9.01
CA PRO A 9 -17.12 4.02 -9.47
C PRO A 9 -16.12 4.11 -8.31
N LEU A 10 -16.47 4.78 -7.20
CA LEU A 10 -15.62 4.87 -6.02
C LEU A 10 -15.49 3.53 -5.29
N VAL A 11 -16.61 2.83 -5.09
CA VAL A 11 -16.63 1.50 -4.48
C VAL A 11 -15.84 0.50 -5.33
N LEU A 12 -16.03 0.53 -6.66
CA LEU A 12 -15.26 -0.31 -7.58
C LEU A 12 -13.76 0.01 -7.53
N GLN A 13 -13.38 1.29 -7.51
CA GLN A 13 -11.97 1.68 -7.39
C GLN A 13 -11.35 1.23 -6.06
N CYS A 14 -12.06 1.36 -4.94
CA CYS A 14 -11.61 0.87 -3.65
C CYS A 14 -11.47 -0.67 -3.66
N ALA A 15 -12.45 -1.38 -4.19
CA ALA A 15 -12.44 -2.83 -4.29
C ALA A 15 -11.29 -3.35 -5.15
N VAL A 16 -11.04 -2.73 -6.32
CA VAL A 16 -9.92 -3.09 -7.20
C VAL A 16 -8.58 -2.88 -6.49
N ARG A 17 -8.41 -1.77 -5.76
CA ARG A 17 -7.16 -1.49 -5.04
C ARG A 17 -6.93 -2.41 -3.86
N LEU A 18 -7.99 -2.74 -3.12
CA LEU A 18 -7.92 -3.75 -2.07
C LEU A 18 -7.57 -5.12 -2.65
N GLY A 19 -8.19 -5.50 -3.77
CA GLY A 19 -7.87 -6.71 -4.50
C GLY A 19 -6.40 -6.75 -4.94
N LEU A 20 -5.87 -5.64 -5.47
CA LEU A 20 -4.45 -5.52 -5.83
C LEU A 20 -3.51 -5.57 -4.61
N ALA A 21 -3.91 -5.01 -3.47
CA ALA A 21 -3.12 -5.08 -2.24
C ALA A 21 -3.02 -6.52 -1.70
N VAL A 22 -4.11 -7.30 -1.82
CA VAL A 22 -4.12 -8.74 -1.49
C VAL A 22 -3.32 -9.53 -2.52
N ALA A 23 -3.49 -9.25 -3.82
CA ALA A 23 -2.72 -9.89 -4.89
C ALA A 23 -1.22 -9.58 -4.83
N ALA A 24 -0.81 -8.52 -4.11
CA ALA A 24 0.59 -8.22 -3.87
C ALA A 24 1.24 -9.15 -2.83
N LEU A 25 0.48 -9.93 -2.05
CA LEU A 25 1.03 -10.88 -1.07
C LEU A 25 1.99 -11.93 -1.68
N PRO A 26 1.64 -12.67 -2.74
CA PRO A 26 2.58 -13.62 -3.36
C PRO A 26 3.81 -12.92 -3.94
N VAL A 27 3.64 -11.71 -4.49
CA VAL A 27 4.76 -10.91 -5.01
C VAL A 27 5.69 -10.47 -3.87
N ALA A 28 5.13 -9.99 -2.76
CA ALA A 28 5.90 -9.60 -1.59
C ALA A 28 6.64 -10.78 -0.98
N LEU A 29 6.05 -11.98 -0.97
CA LEU A 29 6.72 -13.21 -0.56
C LEU A 29 7.92 -13.51 -1.46
N ALA A 30 7.73 -13.52 -2.78
CA ALA A 30 8.81 -13.74 -3.73
C ALA A 30 9.94 -12.72 -3.58
N VAL A 31 9.62 -11.43 -3.48
CA VAL A 31 10.59 -10.35 -3.27
C VAL A 31 11.32 -10.51 -1.94
N THR A 32 10.62 -10.86 -0.87
CA THR A 32 11.24 -11.10 0.45
C THR A 32 12.27 -12.23 0.37
N LEU A 33 11.96 -13.31 -0.35
CA LEU A 33 12.91 -14.41 -0.58
C LEU A 33 14.09 -13.99 -1.47
N MET A 34 13.86 -13.20 -2.52
CA MET A 34 14.95 -12.66 -3.35
C MET A 34 15.89 -11.73 -2.56
N LEU A 35 15.37 -11.05 -1.54
CA LEU A 35 16.12 -10.17 -0.64
C LEU A 35 16.82 -10.92 0.50
N TYR A 36 16.84 -12.25 0.51
CA TYR A 36 17.57 -13.07 1.49
C TYR A 36 18.99 -12.57 1.84
N PRO A 37 19.88 -12.24 0.86
CA PRO A 37 21.22 -11.74 1.20
C PRO A 37 21.18 -10.41 1.95
N VAL A 38 20.19 -9.57 1.68
CA VAL A 38 19.99 -8.29 2.39
C VAL A 38 19.53 -8.54 3.81
N TRP A 39 18.56 -9.44 4.04
CA TRP A 39 18.10 -9.79 5.38
C TRP A 39 19.24 -10.38 6.22
N SER A 40 20.05 -11.27 5.65
CA SER A 40 21.23 -11.83 6.33
C SER A 40 22.27 -10.75 6.66
N TRP A 41 22.41 -9.72 5.83
CA TRP A 41 23.27 -8.58 6.13
C TRP A 41 22.70 -7.71 7.25
N VAL A 42 21.39 -7.43 7.25
CA VAL A 42 20.72 -6.66 8.32
C VAL A 42 20.90 -7.35 9.68
N GLU A 43 20.69 -8.66 9.75
CA GLU A 43 20.85 -9.40 11.00
C GLU A 43 22.28 -9.32 11.53
N ARG A 44 23.28 -9.51 10.66
CA ARG A 44 24.70 -9.44 11.07
C ARG A 44 25.13 -8.03 11.49
N THR A 45 24.51 -6.99 10.95
CA THR A 45 24.89 -5.59 11.23
C THR A 45 24.14 -5.00 12.42
N THR A 46 22.89 -5.37 12.62
CA THR A 46 22.01 -4.78 13.63
C THR A 46 21.72 -5.71 14.82
N GLY A 47 21.96 -7.02 14.65
CA GLY A 47 21.54 -8.04 15.61
C GLY A 47 20.04 -8.34 15.59
N ILE A 48 19.26 -7.71 14.70
CA ILE A 48 17.83 -7.96 14.56
C ILE A 48 17.63 -9.27 13.79
N GLU A 49 16.96 -10.25 14.40
CA GLU A 49 16.64 -11.52 13.78
C GLU A 49 15.81 -11.32 12.50
N SER A 50 16.46 -11.51 11.35
CA SER A 50 15.91 -11.26 10.02
C SER A 50 15.78 -12.56 9.22
N VAL A 51 16.58 -13.56 9.56
CA VAL A 51 16.65 -14.90 8.95
C VAL A 51 16.60 -15.95 10.07
N GLY A 52 15.41 -16.48 10.32
CA GLY A 52 15.22 -17.56 11.28
C GLY A 52 15.47 -18.95 10.67
N HIS A 53 15.24 -19.99 11.47
CA HIS A 53 15.40 -21.40 11.07
C HIS A 53 14.62 -21.80 9.80
N SER A 54 13.51 -21.12 9.51
CA SER A 54 12.62 -21.42 8.39
C SER A 54 12.68 -20.37 7.26
N GLY A 55 13.69 -19.49 7.27
CA GLY A 55 13.83 -18.39 6.32
C GLY A 55 13.53 -17.02 6.93
N PRO A 56 13.18 -16.00 6.11
CA PRO A 56 12.99 -14.65 6.60
C PRO A 56 11.95 -14.55 7.72
N ALA A 57 12.22 -13.72 8.73
CA ALA A 57 11.30 -13.46 9.82
C ALA A 57 10.01 -12.77 9.33
N SER A 58 8.93 -12.86 10.11
CA SER A 58 7.61 -12.30 9.74
C SER A 58 7.66 -10.80 9.41
N TRP A 59 8.50 -10.04 10.11
CA TRP A 59 8.63 -8.60 9.87
C TRP A 59 9.30 -8.28 8.53
N CYS A 60 10.15 -9.16 7.99
CA CYS A 60 10.75 -8.98 6.66
C CYS A 60 9.67 -8.93 5.58
N TYR A 61 8.63 -9.77 5.69
CA TYR A 61 7.49 -9.74 4.79
C TYR A 61 6.66 -8.46 4.92
N LEU A 62 6.47 -7.96 6.15
CA LEU A 62 5.80 -6.67 6.37
C LEU A 62 6.63 -5.51 5.80
N ALA A 63 7.95 -5.54 5.99
CA ALA A 63 8.87 -4.53 5.48
C ALA A 63 8.86 -4.42 3.95
N VAL A 64 8.53 -5.51 3.24
CA VAL A 64 8.34 -5.51 1.78
C VAL A 64 6.90 -5.16 1.39
N TRP A 65 5.91 -5.81 2.02
CA TRP A 65 4.51 -5.66 1.63
C TRP A 65 3.94 -4.27 1.92
N VAL A 66 4.25 -3.68 3.08
CA VAL A 66 3.75 -2.35 3.46
C VAL A 66 4.13 -1.27 2.44
N PRO A 67 5.41 -1.07 2.06
CA PRO A 67 5.75 -0.05 1.08
C PRO A 67 5.15 -0.32 -0.31
N MET A 68 5.01 -1.58 -0.72
CA MET A 68 4.31 -1.93 -1.96
C MET A 68 2.84 -1.47 -1.93
N VAL A 69 2.13 -1.76 -0.83
CA VAL A 69 0.74 -1.32 -0.65
C VAL A 69 0.63 0.19 -0.53
N THR A 70 1.54 0.84 0.20
CA THR A 70 1.59 2.29 0.30
C THR A 70 1.79 2.93 -1.07
N ALA A 71 2.72 2.42 -1.89
CA ALA A 71 2.96 2.92 -3.24
C ALA A 71 1.72 2.77 -4.15
N LEU A 72 0.94 1.70 -3.96
CA LEU A 72 -0.30 1.47 -4.71
C LEU A 72 -1.43 2.43 -4.28
N LEU A 73 -1.55 2.74 -2.99
CA LEU A 73 -2.65 3.49 -2.42
C LEU A 73 -2.42 5.02 -2.38
N LEU A 74 -1.19 5.47 -2.17
CA LEU A 74 -0.86 6.87 -1.89
C LEU A 74 -1.07 7.82 -3.08
N PRO A 75 -0.64 7.51 -4.33
CA PRO A 75 -0.80 8.42 -5.47
C PRO A 75 -2.26 8.83 -5.79
N PRO A 76 -3.26 7.93 -5.78
CA PRO A 76 -4.64 8.33 -5.98
C PRO A 76 -5.23 9.07 -4.78
N MET A 77 -4.87 8.70 -3.54
CA MET A 77 -5.31 9.42 -2.34
C MET A 77 -4.78 10.86 -2.34
N TRP A 78 -3.52 11.05 -2.73
CA TRP A 78 -2.91 12.36 -2.88
C TRP A 78 -3.59 13.21 -3.97
N ARG A 79 -4.01 12.58 -5.08
CA ARG A 79 -4.76 13.26 -6.15
C ARG A 79 -6.16 13.69 -5.68
N LEU A 80 -6.86 12.84 -4.93
CA LEU A 80 -8.16 13.16 -4.33
C LEU A 80 -8.06 14.27 -3.29
N ALA A 81 -7.06 14.21 -2.39
CA ALA A 81 -6.81 15.27 -1.42
C ALA A 81 -6.58 16.62 -2.12
N LYS A 82 -5.77 16.64 -3.19
CA LYS A 82 -5.57 17.83 -4.00
C LYS A 82 -6.85 18.32 -4.70
N SER A 83 -7.70 17.42 -5.20
CA SER A 83 -8.96 17.84 -5.85
C SER A 83 -9.96 18.42 -4.85
N LEU A 84 -10.00 17.90 -3.63
CA LEU A 84 -10.84 18.42 -2.55
C LEU A 84 -10.31 19.77 -2.05
N LEU A 85 -8.99 19.90 -1.89
CA LEU A 85 -8.35 21.15 -1.46
C LEU A 85 -8.49 22.28 -2.50
N ARG A 86 -8.47 21.95 -3.79
CA ARG A 86 -8.60 22.94 -4.88
C ARG A 86 -10.02 23.43 -5.10
N LYS A 87 -11.05 22.84 -4.49
CA LYS A 87 -12.44 23.30 -4.65
C LYS A 87 -12.61 24.58 -3.82
N PRO A 88 -12.57 25.79 -4.42
CA PRO A 88 -12.78 27.01 -3.67
C PRO A 88 -14.27 27.04 -3.30
N HIS A 89 -14.58 27.43 -2.06
CA HIS A 89 -15.93 27.88 -1.71
C HIS A 89 -16.22 29.16 -2.49
N GLY A 90 -16.65 29.02 -3.74
CA GLY A 90 -17.11 30.12 -4.58
C GLY A 90 -18.59 29.97 -4.82
N HIS A 91 -19.41 30.26 -3.80
CA HIS A 91 -20.68 31.01 -3.91
C HIS A 91 -21.33 31.16 -2.52
N ALA A 92 -20.71 31.96 -1.66
CA ALA A 92 -21.43 32.79 -0.72
C ALA A 92 -21.07 34.23 -1.09
N ASP A 93 -22.05 35.11 -1.06
CA ASP A 93 -21.96 36.54 -1.35
C ASP A 93 -21.94 36.93 -2.84
N THR A 94 -23.13 37.01 -3.44
CA THR A 94 -23.82 38.26 -3.86
C THR A 94 -25.11 37.93 -4.60
#